data_AF-A0A9P7ZSR9-F1
#
_entry.id   AF-A0A9P7ZSR9-F1
#
_cell.length_a   1.000
_cell.length_b   1.000
_cell.length_c   1.000
_cell.angle_alpha   90.00
_cell.angle_beta   90.00
_cell.angle_gamma   90.00
#
_symmetry.space_group_name_H-M   'P 1'
#
loop_
_entity.id
_entity.type
_entity.pdbx_description
1 polymer ?
#
loop_
_entity_poly.entity_id
_entity_poly.type
_entity_poly.pdbx_seq_one_letter_code
_entity_poly.pdbx_strand_id
1 'polypeptide(L)'
;MSAENLQNTPAGDFQDNSYVSRPGNKSEPLPVQSDGDKIEDPVDENVADTDAQLERDDNEAIDRGNILNERTRGATKQTGTYREPGDDEGLPGSDDGTSSTRQISNP
;
A
#
# COMPACT_ATOMS: atom_id res chain seq x y z
N MET A 1 20.86 -50.49 -24.28
CA MET A 1 20.81 -49.18 -23.61
C MET A 1 19.43 -49.04 -22.98
N SER A 2 19.30 -49.45 -21.72
CA SER A 2 18.02 -49.40 -20.99
C SER A 2 17.88 -48.03 -20.34
N ALA A 3 16.82 -47.30 -20.70
CA ALA A 3 16.48 -46.01 -20.11
C ALA A 3 15.59 -46.24 -18.88
N GLU A 4 16.23 -46.52 -17.74
CA GLU A 4 15.59 -46.67 -16.43
C GLU A 4 15.98 -45.47 -15.55
N ASN A 5 15.36 -44.30 -15.76
CA ASN A 5 15.32 -43.23 -14.75
C ASN A 5 14.33 -42.10 -15.08
N LEU A 6 13.02 -42.37 -14.97
CA LEU A 6 11.98 -41.31 -15.05
C LEU A 6 11.11 -41.26 -13.78
N GLN A 7 11.64 -41.60 -12.61
CA GLN A 7 10.84 -41.70 -11.38
C GLN A 7 11.32 -40.81 -10.23
N ASN A 8 12.07 -39.73 -10.52
CA ASN A 8 12.37 -38.73 -9.50
C ASN A 8 12.39 -37.32 -10.08
N THR A 9 11.26 -36.89 -10.63
CA THR A 9 11.00 -35.46 -10.82
C THR A 9 10.12 -34.99 -9.66
N PRO A 10 10.49 -33.94 -8.91
CA PRO A 10 9.57 -33.33 -7.98
C PRO A 10 8.36 -32.86 -8.79
N ALA A 11 7.18 -33.38 -8.46
CA ALA A 11 5.93 -32.77 -8.91
C ALA A 11 5.91 -31.38 -8.28
N GLY A 12 6.27 -30.36 -9.06
CA GLY A 12 6.17 -28.98 -8.61
C GLY A 12 4.70 -28.71 -8.32
N ASP A 13 4.35 -28.56 -7.04
CA ASP A 13 3.07 -27.98 -6.66
C ASP A 13 3.08 -26.54 -7.17
N PHE A 14 2.44 -26.31 -8.32
CA PHE A 14 2.24 -24.99 -8.87
C PHE A 14 1.24 -24.25 -7.97
N GLN A 15 1.75 -23.52 -6.99
CA GLN A 15 0.94 -22.58 -6.22
C GLN A 15 0.80 -21.28 -7.02
N ASP A 16 -0.32 -21.15 -7.73
CA ASP A 16 -0.69 -19.90 -8.39
C ASP A 16 -1.37 -18.96 -7.39
N ASN A 17 -0.62 -17.93 -6.97
CA ASN A 17 -1.09 -16.88 -6.08
C ASN A 17 -1.42 -15.58 -6.82
N SER A 18 -1.58 -15.61 -8.15
CA SER A 18 -1.65 -14.42 -9.01
C SER A 18 -2.87 -13.52 -8.77
N TYR A 19 -3.79 -13.92 -7.89
CA TYR A 19 -4.97 -13.12 -7.48
C TYR A 19 -5.16 -13.07 -5.95
N VAL A 20 -4.14 -13.37 -5.14
CA VAL A 20 -4.30 -13.37 -3.68
C VAL A 20 -4.55 -11.93 -3.20
N SER A 21 -5.81 -11.66 -2.85
CA SER A 21 -6.28 -10.36 -2.36
C SER A 21 -5.79 -10.09 -0.93
N ARG A 22 -5.91 -8.82 -0.49
CA ARG A 22 -5.53 -8.38 0.86
C ARG A 22 -6.20 -9.25 1.94
N PRO A 23 -5.54 -9.49 3.09
CA PRO A 23 -6.17 -10.17 4.23
C PRO A 23 -7.49 -9.51 4.61
N GLY A 24 -8.57 -10.30 4.69
CA GLY A 24 -9.94 -9.81 4.88
C GLY A 24 -10.80 -9.79 3.60
N ASN A 25 -10.18 -9.65 2.42
CA ASN A 25 -10.88 -9.53 1.14
C ASN A 25 -10.58 -10.71 0.18
N LYS A 26 -10.01 -11.80 0.71
CA LYS A 26 -9.64 -12.99 -0.08
C LYS A 26 -10.82 -13.69 -0.76
N SER A 27 -12.03 -13.40 -0.31
CA SER A 27 -13.27 -14.02 -0.80
C SER A 27 -14.08 -13.08 -1.69
N GLU A 28 -13.64 -11.83 -1.89
CA GLU A 28 -14.34 -10.84 -2.70
C GLU A 28 -13.65 -10.67 -4.06
N PRO A 29 -14.40 -10.71 -5.17
CA PRO A 29 -13.86 -10.33 -6.47
C PRO A 29 -13.39 -8.88 -6.42
N LEU A 30 -12.12 -8.63 -6.74
CA LEU A 30 -11.63 -7.26 -6.93
C LEU A 30 -12.32 -6.69 -8.17
N PRO A 31 -13.04 -5.55 -8.07
CA PRO A 31 -13.64 -4.93 -9.23
C PRO A 31 -12.51 -4.43 -10.13
N VAL A 32 -12.45 -4.98 -11.35
CA VAL A 32 -11.59 -4.50 -12.42
C VAL A 32 -12.48 -3.78 -13.43
N GLN A 33 -12.00 -2.64 -13.94
CA GLN A 33 -12.64 -1.96 -15.06
C GLN A 33 -12.21 -2.67 -16.34
N SER A 34 -13.12 -2.87 -17.29
CA SER A 34 -12.78 -3.46 -18.58
C SER A 34 -12.07 -2.41 -19.43
N ASP A 35 -11.13 -2.81 -20.28
CA ASP A 35 -10.40 -1.88 -21.16
C ASP A 35 -11.31 -1.08 -22.13
N GLY A 36 -12.51 -1.61 -22.42
CA GLY A 36 -13.51 -0.95 -23.25
C GLY A 36 -14.50 -0.06 -22.48
N ASP A 37 -14.44 -0.05 -21.15
CA ASP A 37 -15.32 0.76 -20.32
C ASP A 37 -14.85 2.21 -20.35
N LYS A 38 -15.76 3.14 -20.69
CA LYS A 38 -15.45 4.57 -20.69
C LYS A 38 -15.32 5.04 -19.24
N ILE A 39 -14.15 5.54 -18.89
CA ILE A 39 -13.90 6.21 -17.63
C ILE A 39 -14.26 7.69 -17.82
N GLU A 40 -15.00 8.26 -16.87
CA GLU A 40 -15.27 9.70 -16.87
C GLU A 40 -13.97 10.46 -16.60
N ASP A 41 -13.56 11.25 -17.58
CA ASP A 41 -12.44 12.16 -17.43
C ASP A 41 -12.95 13.39 -16.65
N PRO A 42 -12.33 13.77 -15.52
CA PRO A 42 -12.67 15.01 -14.82
C PRO A 42 -12.40 16.27 -15.67
N VAL A 43 -11.70 16.16 -16.79
CA VAL A 43 -11.39 17.25 -17.71
C VAL A 43 -12.49 17.40 -18.78
N ASP A 44 -13.02 18.62 -18.94
CA ASP A 44 -13.93 18.94 -20.04
C ASP A 44 -13.16 19.11 -21.35
N GLU A 45 -13.32 18.14 -22.26
CA GLU A 45 -12.66 18.08 -23.57
C GLU A 45 -12.91 19.32 -24.44
N ASN A 46 -14.03 20.03 -24.24
CA ASN A 46 -14.37 21.21 -25.04
C ASN A 46 -13.62 22.48 -24.59
N VAL A 47 -13.09 22.46 -23.38
CA VAL A 47 -12.42 23.63 -22.75
C VAL A 47 -10.93 23.36 -22.55
N ALA A 48 -10.53 22.09 -22.45
CA ALA A 48 -9.16 21.69 -22.17
C ALA A 48 -8.14 22.23 -23.18
N ASP A 49 -8.48 22.29 -24.47
CA ASP A 49 -7.61 22.74 -25.56
C ASP A 49 -8.05 24.11 -26.11
N THR A 50 -8.28 25.07 -25.21
CA THR A 50 -8.69 26.43 -25.57
C THR A 50 -7.66 27.46 -25.11
N ASP A 51 -7.54 28.56 -25.86
CA ASP A 51 -6.67 29.69 -25.48
C ASP A 51 -7.02 30.25 -24.09
N ALA A 52 -8.30 30.18 -23.71
CA ALA A 52 -8.77 30.60 -22.38
C ALA A 52 -8.29 29.70 -21.23
N GLN A 53 -7.95 28.44 -21.52
CA GLN A 53 -7.28 27.55 -20.55
C GLN A 53 -5.81 27.94 -20.42
N LEU A 54 -5.12 28.16 -21.55
CA LEU A 54 -3.71 28.58 -21.55
C LEU A 54 -3.49 29.89 -20.77
N GLU A 55 -4.35 30.90 -20.97
CA GLU A 55 -4.24 32.17 -20.24
C GLU A 55 -4.45 31.98 -18.73
N ARG A 56 -5.36 31.09 -18.31
CA ARG A 56 -5.56 30.78 -16.89
C ARG A 56 -4.35 30.08 -16.31
N ASP A 57 -3.82 29.08 -17.01
CA ASP A 57 -2.65 28.32 -16.59
C ASP A 57 -1.43 29.22 -16.46
N ASP A 58 -1.21 30.14 -17.41
CA ASP A 58 -0.11 31.11 -17.36
C ASP A 58 -0.22 32.04 -16.14
N ASN A 59 -1.43 32.51 -15.82
CA ASN A 59 -1.68 33.34 -14.64
C ASN A 59 -1.50 32.57 -13.34
N GLU A 60 -1.95 31.32 -13.27
CA GLU A 60 -1.83 30.47 -12.09
C GLU A 60 -0.36 30.05 -11.84
N ALA A 61 0.39 29.74 -12.91
CA ALA A 61 1.78 29.33 -12.83
C ALA A 61 2.69 30.43 -12.24
N ILE A 62 2.36 31.69 -12.48
CA ILE A 62 3.11 32.83 -11.92
C ILE A 62 2.55 33.33 -10.58
N ASP A 63 1.41 32.81 -10.11
CA ASP A 63 0.78 33.25 -8.87
C ASP A 63 1.57 32.80 -7.64
N ARG A 64 2.24 33.77 -7.02
CA ARG A 64 3.01 33.54 -5.79
C ARG A 64 2.12 33.23 -4.58
N GLY A 65 0.82 33.55 -4.63
CA GLY A 65 -0.14 33.20 -3.59
C GLY A 65 -0.33 31.68 -3.44
N ASN A 66 -0.13 30.93 -4.53
CA ASN A 66 -0.19 29.46 -4.55
C ASN A 66 1.11 28.80 -4.06
N ILE A 67 2.17 29.59 -3.83
CA ILE A 67 3.46 29.10 -3.33
C ILE A 67 3.45 29.13 -1.80
N LEU A 68 3.74 28.00 -1.18
CA LEU A 68 3.98 27.93 0.26
C LEU A 68 5.21 28.79 0.64
N ASN A 69 5.03 29.70 1.60
CA ASN A 69 6.10 30.61 2.06
C ASN A 69 7.29 29.89 2.71
N GLU A 70 7.11 28.64 3.13
CA GLU A 70 8.13 27.83 3.78
C GLU A 70 8.13 26.39 3.28
N ARG A 71 9.23 25.69 3.52
CA ARG A 71 9.35 24.27 3.19
C ARG A 71 8.57 23.44 4.22
N THR A 72 7.77 22.50 3.75
CA THR A 72 7.07 21.51 4.60
C THR A 72 8.00 20.56 5.37
N ARG A 73 9.33 20.70 5.24
CA ARG A 73 10.34 19.90 5.96
C ARG A 73 10.26 20.07 7.49
N GLY A 74 9.66 21.17 7.97
CA GLY A 74 9.36 21.40 9.39
C GLY A 74 8.02 20.82 9.88
N ALA A 75 7.16 20.33 8.98
CA ALA A 75 5.86 19.72 9.33
C ALA A 75 5.99 18.26 9.83
N THR A 76 7.22 17.82 10.10
CA THR A 76 7.43 16.54 10.79
C THR A 76 7.09 16.69 12.28
N LYS A 77 6.82 15.57 12.94
CA LYS A 77 6.63 15.56 14.39
C LYS A 77 7.89 16.10 15.09
N GLN A 78 7.73 16.72 16.27
CA GLN A 78 8.84 17.22 17.06
C GLN A 78 9.93 16.14 17.22
N THR A 79 11.20 16.55 17.18
CA THR A 79 12.33 15.65 17.41
C THR A 79 12.09 14.82 18.67
N GLY A 80 12.19 13.50 18.57
CA GLY A 80 11.92 12.57 19.66
C GLY A 80 10.49 11.99 19.70
N THR A 81 9.59 12.39 18.79
CA THR A 81 8.26 11.76 18.68
C THR A 81 8.33 10.32 18.19
N TYR A 82 9.29 10.02 17.32
CA TYR A 82 9.59 8.65 16.90
C TYR A 82 10.72 8.12 17.77
N ARG A 83 10.39 7.77 19.02
CA ARG A 83 11.29 7.06 19.92
C ARG A 83 10.90 5.59 19.93
N GLU A 84 11.91 4.72 19.88
CA GLU A 84 11.70 3.29 20.08
C GLU A 84 11.18 3.06 21.51
N PRO A 85 10.15 2.21 21.70
CA PRO A 85 9.73 1.81 23.04
C PRO A 85 10.93 1.28 23.83
N GLY A 86 11.06 1.68 25.10
CA GLY A 86 12.04 1.06 25.99
C GLY A 86 11.76 -0.44 26.19
N ASP A 87 12.74 -1.18 26.71
CA ASP A 87 12.63 -2.64 26.92
C ASP A 87 11.38 -3.05 27.73
N ASP A 88 10.92 -2.17 28.63
CA ASP A 88 9.75 -2.38 29.49
C ASP A 88 8.48 -1.68 28.98
N GLU A 89 8.58 -0.87 27.93
CA GLU A 89 7.48 -0.05 27.42
C GLU A 89 6.54 -0.89 26.53
N GLY A 90 5.33 -1.14 27.03
CA GLY A 90 4.34 -1.99 26.37
C GLY A 90 4.37 -3.47 26.81
N LEU A 91 5.32 -3.83 27.69
CA LEU A 91 5.28 -5.11 28.40
C LEU A 91 4.38 -4.98 29.64
N PRO A 92 3.64 -6.05 30.03
CA PRO A 92 2.94 -6.09 31.31
C PRO A 92 3.95 -5.93 32.46
N GLY A 93 3.54 -5.30 33.56
CA GLY A 93 4.43 -5.04 34.69
C GLY A 93 5.04 -6.33 35.24
N SER A 94 6.21 -6.23 35.88
CA SER A 94 6.84 -7.36 36.57
C SER A 94 5.91 -8.04 37.60
N ASP A 95 4.94 -7.28 38.10
CA ASP A 95 3.95 -7.72 39.09
C ASP A 95 2.73 -8.43 38.46
N ASP A 96 2.51 -8.27 37.15
CA ASP A 96 1.37 -8.87 36.45
C ASP A 96 1.62 -10.34 36.09
N GLY A 97 2.88 -10.81 36.15
CA GLY A 97 3.24 -12.24 36.05
C GLY A 97 2.85 -12.95 34.74
N THR A 98 2.23 -12.27 33.79
CA THR A 98 1.74 -12.86 32.54
C THR A 98 2.85 -12.91 31.49
N SER A 99 3.60 -14.01 31.46
CA SER A 99 4.43 -14.35 30.30
C SER A 99 3.54 -14.99 29.22
N SER A 100 3.54 -14.45 28.00
CA SER A 100 2.80 -15.01 26.86
C SER A 100 3.45 -16.30 26.34
N THR A 101 3.47 -17.35 27.15
CA THR A 101 3.73 -18.71 26.67
C THR A 101 2.39 -19.41 26.48
N ARG A 102 1.93 -19.46 25.23
CA ARG A 102 0.73 -20.21 24.84
C ARG A 102 1.10 -21.71 24.87
N GLN A 103 1.06 -22.34 26.05
CA GLN A 103 1.19 -23.79 26.19
C GLN A 103 -0.11 -24.43 25.69
N ILE A 104 -0.07 -24.97 24.47
CA ILE A 104 -1.15 -25.82 23.94
C ILE A 104 -0.94 -27.21 24.54
N SER A 105 -1.71 -27.56 25.58
CA SER A 105 -1.86 -28.95 26.01
C SER A 105 -2.96 -29.59 25.17
N ASN A 106 -2.59 -30.57 24.34
CA ASN A 106 -3.54 -31.37 23.57
C ASN A 106 -4.01 -32.58 24.42
N PRO A 107 -5.32 -32.91 24.44
CA PRO A 107 -5.83 -34.11 25.11
C PRO A 107 -5.48 -35.41 24.39
#